data_AF-A0A9D5CIH2-F1
#
_entry.id   AF-A0A9D5CIH2-F1
#
_cell.length_a   1.000
_cell.length_b   1.000
_cell.length_c   1.000
_cell.angle_alpha   90.00
_cell.angle_beta   90.00
_cell.angle_gamma   90.00
#
_symmetry.space_group_name_H-M   'P 1'
#
loop_
_entity.id
_entity.type
_entity.pdbx_description
1 polymer ?
#
loop_
_entity_poly.entity_id
_entity_poly.type
_entity_poly.pdbx_seq_one_letter_code
_entity_poly.pdbx_strand_id
1 'polypeptide(L)'
;MNPSSTSDIDQYCCNISADQQESCTLMDQDYFYYEPTSVLDPNLAGSPAVPPEYFTTSWEFPSDDLSFLLPQKDDFTLPALSFSDRDQLVDILLRAASAIDSDDPTTSHLLLTHLTHLFPSVSGSALQRSALHFKDSLLSLLSRPRFSTDLPADLLHRVTAHKSFSDLSPVPQFSSFTTNQILLESLSSSSQALHIIDFDLGLGSQWSSFAEELAVRSRSSHTSPPSLRLTAIVPDDSCDFSLAADNLRDFARALGLRFSVDLVRVAALGTLALSGVRFSPGEAVAAVLTPAIFQLLGSNGPPDATSAALLRFIRGSSPRAVVFVDTEPCCSSPSPSSSPSSFEQGFASGIEFYSALLDSLDSAASATGLGDDSVSRIERFLIRPRITSTVGACGTRSTPWAEMFTSGGFSPAPFSGFTESQAEWLLRRAPVDGFHVASKGEGLVLSWHGKDLVATSAWMC
;
A
#
# COMPACT_ATOMS: atom_id res chain seq x y z
N MET A 1 47.48 -7.24 15.87
CA MET A 1 46.77 -7.98 16.92
C MET A 1 45.50 -7.18 17.26
N ASN A 2 44.37 -7.87 17.21
CA ASN A 2 42.96 -7.49 17.43
C ASN A 2 42.25 -6.53 16.46
N PRO A 3 41.28 -7.07 15.70
CA PRO A 3 40.00 -6.43 15.39
C PRO A 3 38.86 -7.12 16.18
N SER A 4 38.06 -6.37 16.94
CA SER A 4 36.79 -6.87 17.49
C SER A 4 35.88 -5.70 17.89
N SER A 5 34.96 -5.32 17.02
CA SER A 5 33.75 -4.55 17.37
C SER A 5 32.69 -4.60 16.26
N THR A 6 32.43 -5.79 15.70
CA THR A 6 31.29 -6.05 14.79
C THR A 6 30.28 -7.04 15.38
N SER A 7 30.51 -7.59 16.57
CA SER A 7 29.62 -8.59 17.18
C SER A 7 28.31 -8.02 17.76
N ASP A 8 28.31 -6.76 18.17
CA ASP A 8 27.21 -6.25 19.02
C ASP A 8 25.99 -5.78 18.20
N ILE A 9 26.17 -5.45 16.92
CA ILE A 9 25.06 -5.11 16.01
C ILE A 9 24.40 -6.38 15.48
N ASP A 10 25.20 -7.38 15.08
CA ASP A 10 24.68 -8.67 14.60
C ASP A 10 23.89 -9.40 15.70
N GLN A 11 24.33 -9.28 16.95
CA GLN A 11 23.64 -9.90 18.08
C GLN A 11 22.35 -9.17 18.49
N TYR A 12 22.25 -7.85 18.25
CA TYR A 12 21.00 -7.10 18.42
C TYR A 12 19.98 -7.41 17.31
N CYS A 13 20.43 -7.58 16.06
CA CYS A 13 19.58 -8.00 14.94
C CYS A 13 19.02 -9.43 15.14
N CYS A 14 19.83 -10.35 15.68
CA CYS A 14 19.38 -11.71 15.99
C CYS A 14 18.32 -11.76 17.12
N ASN A 15 18.41 -10.88 18.12
CA ASN A 15 17.40 -10.85 19.20
C ASN A 15 16.07 -10.23 18.74
N ILE A 16 16.10 -9.25 17.82
CA ILE A 16 14.88 -8.70 17.20
C ILE A 16 14.21 -9.74 16.30
N SER A 17 14.99 -10.56 15.60
CA SER A 17 14.50 -11.64 14.74
C SER A 17 13.66 -12.67 15.52
N ALA A 18 14.02 -13.01 16.76
CA ALA A 18 13.27 -13.97 17.59
C ALA A 18 11.91 -13.44 18.06
N ASP A 19 11.84 -12.18 18.52
CA ASP A 19 10.58 -11.52 18.92
C ASP A 19 9.67 -11.27 17.70
N GLN A 20 10.26 -10.98 16.53
CA GLN A 20 9.53 -10.90 15.25
C GLN A 20 9.00 -12.26 14.79
N GLN A 21 9.72 -13.34 15.08
CA GLN A 21 9.29 -14.70 14.75
C GLN A 21 8.06 -15.09 15.58
N GLU A 22 8.01 -14.78 16.88
CA GLU A 22 6.80 -14.99 17.69
C GLU A 22 5.62 -14.16 17.19
N SER A 23 5.83 -12.89 16.84
CA SER A 23 4.75 -12.02 16.33
C SER A 23 4.25 -12.40 14.92
N CYS A 24 5.12 -12.90 14.04
CA CYS A 24 4.74 -13.41 12.72
C CYS A 24 4.06 -14.79 12.81
N THR A 25 4.50 -15.66 13.73
CA THR A 25 3.85 -16.97 13.93
C THR A 25 2.45 -16.82 14.56
N LEU A 26 2.26 -15.83 15.42
CA LEU A 26 0.94 -15.45 15.95
C LEU A 26 0.03 -14.83 14.87
N MET A 27 0.57 -14.15 13.85
CA MET A 27 -0.22 -13.65 12.72
C MET A 27 -0.81 -14.76 11.84
N ASP A 28 -0.15 -15.92 11.72
CA ASP A 28 -0.64 -17.01 10.85
C ASP A 28 -1.52 -18.02 11.61
N GLN A 29 -1.29 -18.27 12.90
CA GLN A 29 -2.06 -19.29 13.64
C GLN A 29 -3.53 -18.91 13.89
N ASP A 30 -3.85 -17.63 14.06
CA ASP A 30 -5.22 -17.18 14.32
C ASP A 30 -6.09 -17.05 13.05
N TYR A 31 -5.52 -17.19 11.85
CA TYR A 31 -6.23 -16.93 10.59
C TYR A 31 -6.74 -18.19 9.86
N PHE A 32 -6.31 -19.40 10.22
CA PHE A 32 -6.59 -20.62 9.43
C PHE A 32 -7.20 -21.83 10.16
N TYR A 33 -7.56 -21.73 11.44
CA TYR A 33 -8.32 -22.80 12.11
C TYR A 33 -9.64 -22.27 12.66
N TYR A 34 -10.77 -22.79 12.18
CA TYR A 34 -11.87 -23.32 13.01
C TYR A 34 -12.98 -23.93 12.15
N GLU A 35 -13.18 -25.25 12.27
CA GLU A 35 -14.45 -25.91 11.93
C GLU A 35 -15.44 -25.79 13.11
N PRO A 36 -16.76 -25.89 12.87
CA PRO A 36 -17.78 -25.36 13.76
C PRO A 36 -18.35 -26.40 14.73
N THR A 37 -18.30 -26.15 16.05
CA THR A 37 -19.32 -26.64 17.00
C THR A 37 -19.37 -25.85 18.33
N SER A 38 -20.46 -25.08 18.46
CA SER A 38 -21.45 -25.11 19.56
C SER A 38 -21.11 -24.85 21.04
N VAL A 39 -21.90 -23.90 21.59
CA VAL A 39 -22.51 -23.76 22.94
C VAL A 39 -21.82 -22.86 23.97
N LEU A 40 -22.61 -21.83 24.33
CA LEU A 40 -22.60 -20.84 25.41
C LEU A 40 -22.06 -21.31 26.78
N ASP A 41 -21.42 -20.38 27.50
CA ASP A 41 -21.82 -20.09 28.89
C ASP A 41 -21.52 -18.61 29.27
N PRO A 42 -22.51 -17.82 29.74
CA PRO A 42 -22.35 -16.42 30.12
C PRO A 42 -22.22 -16.31 31.64
N ASN A 43 -21.02 -16.00 32.15
CA ASN A 43 -20.82 -15.36 33.46
C ASN A 43 -19.32 -15.21 33.70
N LEU A 44 -18.82 -13.97 33.77
CA LEU A 44 -17.98 -13.52 34.89
C LEU A 44 -17.76 -12.01 34.79
N ALA A 45 -18.39 -11.28 35.70
CA ALA A 45 -18.16 -9.87 35.96
C ALA A 45 -16.94 -9.67 36.87
N GLY A 46 -16.26 -8.52 36.75
CA GLY A 46 -15.44 -7.99 37.84
C GLY A 46 -14.23 -7.15 37.41
N SER A 47 -14.42 -5.85 37.22
CA SER A 47 -13.34 -4.86 37.41
C SER A 47 -13.06 -4.64 38.91
N PRO A 48 -11.89 -4.05 39.23
CA PRO A 48 -11.98 -2.75 39.91
C PRO A 48 -10.99 -1.71 39.40
N ALA A 49 -11.44 -0.46 39.42
CA ALA A 49 -10.71 0.78 39.14
C ALA A 49 -9.97 1.31 40.38
N VAL A 50 -8.85 2.03 40.18
CA VAL A 50 -8.07 2.83 41.16
C VAL A 50 -7.43 4.03 40.41
N PRO A 51 -7.25 5.23 41.01
CA PRO A 51 -7.55 6.56 40.43
C PRO A 51 -6.33 7.34 39.84
N PRO A 52 -6.55 8.54 39.25
CA PRO A 52 -5.52 9.30 38.53
C PRO A 52 -4.98 10.48 39.35
N GLU A 53 -3.67 10.57 39.57
CA GLU A 53 -3.04 11.86 39.92
C GLU A 53 -1.58 11.98 39.40
N TYR A 54 -1.27 13.20 38.95
CA TYR A 54 0.04 13.81 38.61
C TYR A 54 0.72 13.38 37.30
N PHE A 55 0.72 14.28 36.30
CA PHE A 55 1.85 15.19 36.03
C PHE A 55 1.47 16.25 34.98
N THR A 56 1.27 17.48 35.46
CA THR A 56 1.34 18.71 34.66
C THR A 56 2.78 19.19 34.63
N THR A 57 3.39 19.24 33.44
CA THR A 57 4.50 20.16 33.15
C THR A 57 4.47 20.54 31.68
N SER A 58 4.05 21.78 31.46
CA SER A 58 4.13 22.56 30.24
C SER A 58 5.59 22.89 29.92
N TRP A 59 6.04 22.59 28.71
CA TRP A 59 7.32 23.03 28.17
C TRP A 59 7.09 24.23 27.24
N GLU A 60 7.51 25.42 27.68
CA GLU A 60 7.55 26.64 26.86
C GLU A 60 8.81 26.63 25.97
N PHE A 61 8.63 26.93 24.68
CA PHE A 61 9.74 27.19 23.75
C PHE A 61 9.93 28.71 23.54
N PRO A 62 11.17 29.21 23.35
CA PRO A 62 11.44 30.63 23.17
C PRO A 62 10.94 31.12 21.81
N SER A 63 10.28 32.27 21.81
CA SER A 63 9.81 32.97 20.62
C SER A 63 10.94 33.84 20.06
N ASP A 64 11.62 33.38 19.01
CA ASP A 64 12.47 34.26 18.20
C ASP A 64 11.62 34.91 17.09
N ASP A 65 11.55 36.24 17.18
CA ASP A 65 10.76 37.13 16.32
C ASP A 65 11.41 37.27 14.93
N LEU A 66 10.80 36.64 13.92
CA LEU A 66 11.19 36.73 12.51
C LEU A 66 10.31 37.71 11.71
N SER A 67 9.81 38.77 12.36
CA SER A 67 8.99 39.82 11.73
C SER A 67 9.69 40.64 10.64
N PHE A 68 10.99 40.45 10.39
CA PHE A 68 11.77 41.24 9.43
C PHE A 68 11.85 40.66 8.00
N LEU A 69 11.21 39.51 7.72
CA LEU A 69 11.31 38.84 6.40
C LEU A 69 10.04 38.88 5.53
N LEU A 70 8.96 39.55 5.94
CA LEU A 70 7.75 39.65 5.12
C LEU A 70 7.83 40.82 4.12
N PRO A 71 7.66 40.58 2.80
CA PRO A 71 7.43 41.66 1.84
C PRO A 71 6.11 42.37 2.13
N GLN A 72 6.03 43.66 1.75
CA GLN A 72 4.84 44.48 1.96
C GLN A 72 3.58 43.89 1.30
N LYS A 73 2.49 44.02 2.06
CA LYS A 73 1.12 43.58 1.80
C LYS A 73 0.58 44.15 0.48
N ASP A 74 0.53 43.33 -0.56
CA ASP A 74 -0.45 43.48 -1.63
C ASP A 74 -1.72 42.71 -1.22
N ASP A 75 -2.84 43.43 -1.11
CA ASP A 75 -4.15 42.92 -0.70
C ASP A 75 -4.68 41.88 -1.70
N PHE A 76 -4.43 40.60 -1.42
CA PHE A 76 -5.23 39.51 -1.98
C PHE A 76 -6.51 39.35 -1.14
N THR A 77 -7.54 40.14 -1.44
CA THR A 77 -8.87 39.92 -0.86
C THR A 77 -9.51 38.70 -1.51
N LEU A 78 -9.51 37.57 -0.79
CA LEU A 78 -10.34 36.41 -1.14
C LEU A 78 -11.82 36.79 -0.95
N PRO A 79 -12.73 36.40 -1.87
CA PRO A 79 -14.16 36.61 -1.68
C PRO A 79 -14.62 35.94 -0.38
N ALA A 80 -15.30 36.68 0.48
CA ALA A 80 -15.91 36.13 1.69
C ALA A 80 -17.07 35.22 1.30
N LEU A 81 -16.84 33.91 1.33
CA LEU A 81 -17.86 32.89 1.12
C LEU A 81 -18.16 32.23 2.47
N SER A 82 -19.44 32.18 2.85
CA SER A 82 -19.92 31.60 4.11
C SER A 82 -19.92 30.07 4.06
N PHE A 83 -18.74 29.48 3.94
CA PHE A 83 -18.56 28.03 3.93
C PHE A 83 -18.37 27.49 5.34
N SER A 84 -18.71 26.21 5.55
CA SER A 84 -18.19 25.51 6.72
C SER A 84 -16.66 25.42 6.62
N ASP A 85 -15.94 25.38 7.75
CA ASP A 85 -14.46 25.28 7.76
C ASP A 85 -13.96 24.11 6.89
N ARG A 86 -14.74 23.04 6.78
CA ARG A 86 -14.50 21.89 5.90
C ARG A 86 -14.54 22.26 4.42
N ASP A 87 -15.61 22.94 3.98
CA ASP A 87 -15.76 23.27 2.56
C ASP A 87 -14.74 24.34 2.14
N GLN A 88 -14.37 25.23 3.07
CA GLN A 88 -13.29 26.20 2.88
C GLN A 88 -11.91 25.53 2.72
N LEU A 89 -11.59 24.51 3.53
CA LEU A 89 -10.34 23.76 3.42
C LEU A 89 -10.18 23.12 2.03
N VAL A 90 -11.20 22.39 1.57
CA VAL A 90 -11.13 21.68 0.29
C VAL A 90 -11.11 22.68 -0.87
N ASP A 91 -11.91 23.76 -0.84
CA ASP A 91 -11.92 24.79 -1.88
C ASP A 91 -10.53 25.44 -2.06
N ILE A 92 -9.94 25.94 -0.97
CA ILE A 92 -8.62 26.60 -1.04
C ILE A 92 -7.55 25.61 -1.52
N LEU A 93 -7.63 24.35 -1.10
CA LEU A 93 -6.68 23.33 -1.47
C LEU A 93 -6.80 22.95 -2.96
N LEU A 94 -8.00 22.80 -3.50
CA LEU A 94 -8.21 22.56 -4.93
C LEU A 94 -7.72 23.75 -5.77
N ARG A 95 -7.96 24.98 -5.31
CA ARG A 95 -7.42 26.19 -5.98
C ARG A 95 -5.89 26.22 -5.97
N ALA A 96 -5.24 25.71 -4.92
CA ALA A 96 -3.80 25.55 -4.89
C ALA A 96 -3.32 24.51 -5.92
N ALA A 97 -4.09 23.44 -6.13
CA ALA A 97 -3.82 22.46 -7.19
C ALA A 97 -4.03 23.05 -8.60
N SER A 98 -5.11 23.82 -8.84
CA SER A 98 -5.35 24.51 -10.12
C SER A 98 -4.24 25.51 -10.46
N ALA A 99 -3.65 26.15 -9.45
CA ALA A 99 -2.51 27.06 -9.65
C ALA A 99 -1.27 26.31 -10.16
N ILE A 100 -1.05 25.06 -9.74
CA ILE A 100 0.00 24.20 -10.29
C ILE A 100 -0.28 23.85 -11.77
N ASP A 101 -1.53 23.48 -12.10
CA ASP A 101 -1.93 23.24 -13.49
C ASP A 101 -1.71 24.47 -14.39
N SER A 102 -1.81 25.67 -13.81
CA SER A 102 -1.62 26.95 -14.50
C SER A 102 -0.18 27.46 -14.51
N ASP A 103 0.80 26.65 -14.08
CA ASP A 103 2.23 27.02 -13.96
C ASP A 103 2.47 28.23 -13.04
N ASP A 104 1.65 28.38 -11.99
CA ASP A 104 1.76 29.41 -10.95
C ASP A 104 2.04 28.80 -9.55
N PRO A 105 3.27 28.33 -9.30
CA PRO A 105 3.65 27.76 -8.01
C PRO A 105 3.66 28.80 -6.88
N THR A 106 3.73 30.10 -7.21
CA THR A 106 3.76 31.18 -6.20
C THR A 106 2.39 31.31 -5.54
N THR A 107 1.32 31.37 -6.34
CA THR A 107 -0.05 31.38 -5.82
C THR A 107 -0.36 30.09 -5.06
N SER A 108 0.06 28.94 -5.58
CA SER A 108 -0.11 27.65 -4.88
C SER A 108 0.54 27.67 -3.49
N HIS A 109 1.80 28.10 -3.41
CA HIS A 109 2.53 28.20 -2.14
C HIS A 109 1.87 29.18 -1.15
N LEU A 110 1.35 30.32 -1.62
CA LEU A 110 0.65 31.29 -0.78
C LEU A 110 -0.65 30.70 -0.20
N LEU A 111 -1.45 30.02 -1.02
CA LEU A 111 -2.69 29.36 -0.58
C LEU A 111 -2.40 28.26 0.45
N LEU A 112 -1.35 27.45 0.23
CA LEU A 112 -0.96 26.38 1.15
C LEU A 112 -0.39 26.92 2.48
N THR A 113 0.35 28.04 2.42
CA THR A 113 0.82 28.75 3.62
C THR A 113 -0.36 29.27 4.43
N HIS A 114 -1.35 29.86 3.76
CA HIS A 114 -2.59 30.30 4.38
C HIS A 114 -3.34 29.13 5.04
N LEU A 115 -3.48 27.99 4.35
CA LEU A 115 -4.07 26.78 4.94
C LEU A 115 -3.30 26.26 6.16
N THR A 116 -1.98 26.41 6.20
CA THR A 116 -1.16 26.00 7.34
C THR A 116 -1.43 26.86 8.57
N HIS A 117 -1.74 28.15 8.39
CA HIS A 117 -2.16 29.02 9.49
C HIS A 117 -3.58 28.70 9.99
N LEU A 118 -4.51 28.36 9.08
CA LEU A 118 -5.88 28.01 9.44
C LEU A 118 -5.98 26.62 10.10
N PHE A 119 -5.16 25.67 9.64
CA PHE A 119 -5.20 24.27 10.07
C PHE A 119 -3.78 23.80 10.47
N PRO A 120 -3.33 24.14 11.69
CA PRO A 120 -1.98 23.82 12.16
C PRO A 120 -1.78 22.34 12.53
N SER A 121 -2.85 21.59 12.75
CA SER A 121 -2.81 20.18 13.13
C SER A 121 -3.68 19.32 12.22
N VAL A 122 -3.24 18.10 11.94
CA VAL A 122 -4.07 17.09 11.26
C VAL A 122 -5.04 16.48 12.26
N SER A 123 -6.30 16.92 12.22
CA SER A 123 -7.40 16.39 13.02
C SER A 123 -8.72 16.66 12.33
N GLY A 124 -9.79 16.02 12.82
CA GLY A 124 -11.13 16.17 12.26
C GLY A 124 -11.59 14.93 11.50
N SER A 125 -12.58 15.13 10.62
CA SER A 125 -13.16 14.03 9.84
C SER A 125 -12.15 13.41 8.88
N ALA A 126 -12.44 12.19 8.41
CA ALA A 126 -11.66 11.51 7.39
C ALA A 126 -11.32 12.41 6.17
N LEU A 127 -12.29 13.22 5.72
CA LEU A 127 -12.09 14.18 4.63
C LEU A 127 -11.08 15.28 4.99
N GLN A 128 -11.18 15.86 6.20
CA GLN A 128 -10.26 16.90 6.65
C GLN A 128 -8.84 16.34 6.80
N ARG A 129 -8.70 15.16 7.39
CA ARG A 129 -7.39 14.50 7.56
C ARG A 129 -6.77 14.14 6.21
N SER A 130 -7.56 13.60 5.27
CA SER A 130 -7.15 13.37 3.88
C SER A 130 -6.65 14.67 3.23
N ALA A 131 -7.48 15.73 3.22
CA ALA A 131 -7.13 17.01 2.62
C ALA A 131 -5.85 17.62 3.23
N LEU A 132 -5.65 17.51 4.55
CA LEU A 132 -4.45 18.03 5.21
C LEU A 132 -3.19 17.22 4.85
N HIS A 133 -3.29 15.90 4.65
CA HIS A 133 -2.17 15.13 4.12
C HIS A 133 -1.82 15.49 2.68
N PHE A 134 -2.82 15.76 1.85
CA PHE A 134 -2.61 16.27 0.49
C PHE A 134 -1.97 17.66 0.50
N LYS A 135 -2.40 18.55 1.40
CA LYS A 135 -1.78 19.87 1.64
C LYS A 135 -0.29 19.73 2.01
N ASP A 136 0.03 18.91 2.99
CA ASP A 136 1.41 18.71 3.46
C ASP A 136 2.29 18.09 2.35
N SER A 137 1.75 17.14 1.59
CA SER A 137 2.44 16.51 0.47
C SER A 137 2.72 17.49 -0.66
N LEU A 138 1.74 18.34 -1.01
CA LEU A 138 1.91 19.37 -2.03
C LEU A 138 2.92 20.44 -1.61
N LEU A 139 2.89 20.86 -0.34
CA LEU A 139 3.90 21.74 0.23
C LEU A 139 5.31 21.15 0.16
N SER A 140 5.46 19.85 0.46
CA SER A 140 6.74 19.15 0.36
C SER A 140 7.22 19.00 -1.09
N LEU A 141 6.31 18.91 -2.07
CA LEU A 141 6.68 18.87 -3.47
C LEU A 141 7.24 20.22 -3.93
N LEU A 142 6.64 21.33 -3.47
CA LEU A 142 7.08 22.70 -3.77
C LEU A 142 8.36 23.10 -3.01
N SER A 143 8.51 22.62 -1.78
CA SER A 143 9.66 22.86 -0.92
C SER A 143 10.67 21.74 -1.14
N ARG A 144 11.62 21.90 -2.09
CA ARG A 144 12.69 20.94 -2.47
C ARG A 144 12.94 19.81 -1.44
N PRO A 145 13.00 18.54 -1.88
CA PRO A 145 12.89 17.38 -1.00
C PRO A 145 13.93 17.40 0.12
N ARG A 146 13.47 17.24 1.36
CA ARG A 146 14.32 16.85 2.48
C ARG A 146 14.43 15.33 2.44
N PHE A 147 15.64 14.81 2.28
CA PHE A 147 15.92 13.39 2.42
C PHE A 147 15.46 12.94 3.82
N SER A 148 14.40 12.13 3.89
CA SER A 148 14.06 11.38 5.09
C SER A 148 14.90 10.11 5.07
N THR A 149 15.88 10.03 5.97
CA THR A 149 16.56 8.77 6.27
C THR A 149 15.62 7.92 7.12
N ASP A 150 15.18 6.78 6.59
CA ASP A 150 14.37 5.81 7.32
C ASP A 150 15.19 5.25 8.51
N LEU A 151 14.65 5.39 9.72
CA LEU A 151 15.29 4.88 10.94
C LEU A 151 14.81 3.45 11.22
N PRO A 152 15.60 2.58 11.89
CA PRO A 152 15.16 1.24 12.27
C PRO A 152 13.86 1.18 13.10
N ALA A 153 13.56 2.23 13.87
CA ALA A 153 12.29 2.36 14.58
C ALA A 153 11.08 2.45 13.63
N ASP A 154 11.27 2.97 12.41
CA ASP A 154 10.22 3.11 11.41
C ASP A 154 9.78 1.76 10.85
N LEU A 155 10.66 0.74 10.82
CA LEU A 155 10.28 -0.61 10.42
C LEU A 155 9.31 -1.24 11.42
N LEU A 156 9.59 -1.20 12.72
CA LEU A 156 8.70 -1.74 13.75
C LEU A 156 7.33 -1.03 13.71
N HIS A 157 7.34 0.29 13.55
CA HIS A 157 6.12 1.06 13.39
C HIS A 157 5.35 0.70 12.12
N ARG A 158 6.03 0.41 11.01
CA ARG A 158 5.40 -0.09 9.78
C ARG A 158 4.82 -1.49 9.95
N VAL A 159 5.52 -2.41 10.61
CA VAL A 159 5.02 -3.76 10.89
C VAL A 159 3.73 -3.68 11.73
N THR A 160 3.76 -2.89 12.80
CA THR A 160 2.57 -2.69 13.66
C THR A 160 1.45 -1.96 12.92
N ALA A 161 1.76 -0.99 12.05
CA ALA A 161 0.76 -0.36 11.20
C ALA A 161 0.11 -1.34 10.21
N HIS A 162 0.88 -2.23 9.59
CA HIS A 162 0.33 -3.27 8.70
C HIS A 162 -0.58 -4.24 9.46
N LYS A 163 -0.20 -4.62 10.69
CA LYS A 163 -1.06 -5.41 11.57
C LYS A 163 -2.39 -4.70 11.81
N SER A 164 -2.34 -3.47 12.31
CA SER A 164 -3.54 -2.67 12.57
C SER A 164 -4.39 -2.49 11.32
N PHE A 165 -3.79 -2.33 10.15
CA PHE A 165 -4.53 -2.18 8.90
C PHE A 165 -5.27 -3.47 8.51
N SER A 166 -4.60 -4.62 8.62
CA SER A 166 -5.24 -5.92 8.40
C SER A 166 -6.32 -6.23 9.42
N ASP A 167 -6.18 -5.77 10.67
CA ASP A 167 -7.18 -6.00 11.72
C ASP A 167 -8.44 -5.12 11.51
N LEU A 168 -8.27 -3.90 11.00
CA LEU A 168 -9.36 -2.92 10.84
C LEU A 168 -10.01 -2.93 9.45
N SER A 169 -9.31 -3.39 8.40
CA SER A 169 -9.78 -3.26 7.02
C SER A 169 -9.58 -4.56 6.24
N PRO A 170 -10.54 -4.97 5.39
CA PRO A 170 -10.38 -6.11 4.49
C PRO A 170 -9.49 -5.81 3.27
N VAL A 171 -9.07 -4.56 3.05
CA VAL A 171 -8.30 -4.15 1.86
C VAL A 171 -7.00 -4.95 1.67
N PRO A 172 -6.14 -5.15 2.69
CA PRO A 172 -4.91 -5.94 2.54
C PRO A 172 -5.18 -7.40 2.18
N GLN A 173 -6.15 -8.04 2.84
CA GLN A 173 -6.49 -9.44 2.60
C GLN A 173 -7.18 -9.63 1.26
N PHE A 174 -8.04 -8.70 0.84
CA PHE A 174 -8.70 -8.78 -0.46
C PHE A 174 -7.65 -8.80 -1.57
N SER A 175 -6.67 -7.89 -1.50
CA SER A 175 -5.57 -7.80 -2.46
C SER A 175 -4.75 -9.10 -2.50
N SER A 176 -4.34 -9.57 -1.31
CA SER A 176 -3.46 -10.73 -1.17
C SER A 176 -4.14 -12.04 -1.54
N PHE A 177 -5.35 -12.30 -1.01
CA PHE A 177 -6.06 -13.57 -1.21
C PHE A 177 -6.58 -13.71 -2.63
N THR A 178 -7.14 -12.64 -3.21
CA THR A 178 -7.59 -12.66 -4.61
C THR A 178 -6.41 -12.93 -5.54
N THR A 179 -5.27 -12.24 -5.33
CA THR A 179 -4.03 -12.48 -6.10
C THR A 179 -3.53 -13.91 -5.94
N ASN A 180 -3.42 -14.40 -4.70
CA ASN A 180 -2.96 -15.75 -4.42
C ASN A 180 -3.85 -16.80 -5.07
N GLN A 181 -5.18 -16.61 -5.02
CA GLN A 181 -6.11 -17.54 -5.64
C GLN A 181 -5.93 -17.60 -7.16
N ILE A 182 -5.82 -16.44 -7.82
CA ILE A 182 -5.55 -16.36 -9.27
C ILE A 182 -4.24 -17.08 -9.61
N LEU A 183 -3.18 -16.81 -8.85
CA LEU A 183 -1.88 -17.45 -9.05
C LEU A 183 -1.95 -18.95 -8.85
N LEU A 184 -2.59 -19.43 -7.77
CA LEU A 184 -2.74 -20.85 -7.50
C LEU A 184 -3.48 -21.54 -8.64
N GLU A 185 -4.60 -21.01 -9.11
CA GLU A 185 -5.34 -21.58 -10.24
C GLU A 185 -4.52 -21.61 -11.53
N SER A 186 -3.81 -20.52 -11.83
CA SER A 186 -3.02 -20.37 -13.06
C SER A 186 -1.74 -21.23 -13.07
N LEU A 187 -1.14 -21.44 -11.90
CA LEU A 187 0.12 -22.16 -11.73
C LEU A 187 -0.06 -23.65 -11.40
N SER A 188 -1.27 -24.08 -11.02
CA SER A 188 -1.60 -25.47 -10.62
C SER A 188 -1.37 -26.54 -11.72
N SER A 189 -1.07 -26.15 -12.96
CA SER A 189 -0.86 -27.09 -14.06
C SER A 189 0.55 -27.70 -14.04
N SER A 190 0.64 -28.99 -13.71
CA SER A 190 1.74 -29.98 -13.93
C SER A 190 3.22 -29.58 -13.71
N SER A 191 3.51 -28.38 -13.21
CA SER A 191 4.85 -27.82 -13.18
C SER A 191 5.48 -28.06 -11.81
N GLN A 192 6.67 -28.66 -11.79
CA GLN A 192 7.38 -28.94 -10.53
C GLN A 192 8.18 -27.73 -10.00
N ALA A 193 8.20 -26.63 -10.75
CA ALA A 193 8.85 -25.39 -10.40
C ALA A 193 7.97 -24.19 -10.77
N LEU A 194 7.74 -23.31 -9.80
CA LEU A 194 7.01 -22.06 -9.93
C LEU A 194 8.01 -20.91 -9.78
N HIS A 195 7.86 -19.87 -10.58
CA HIS A 195 8.62 -18.64 -10.47
C HIS A 195 7.67 -17.45 -10.49
N ILE A 196 7.59 -16.73 -9.38
CA ILE A 196 6.77 -15.54 -9.24
C ILE A 196 7.69 -14.32 -9.25
N ILE A 197 7.43 -13.39 -10.16
CA ILE A 197 8.09 -12.08 -10.20
C ILE A 197 7.16 -11.10 -9.49
N ASP A 198 7.62 -10.52 -8.40
CA ASP A 198 6.86 -9.61 -7.58
C ASP A 198 7.46 -8.21 -7.66
N PHE A 199 6.60 -7.23 -7.86
CA PHE A 199 7.00 -5.83 -7.98
C PHE A 199 6.61 -5.00 -6.74
N ASP A 200 6.08 -5.64 -5.69
CA ASP A 200 5.75 -5.00 -4.41
C ASP A 200 5.84 -5.98 -3.22
N LEU A 201 7.08 -6.33 -2.82
CA LEU A 201 7.34 -7.33 -1.77
C LEU A 201 6.73 -6.97 -0.41
N GLY A 202 6.61 -5.67 -0.12
CA GLY A 202 6.18 -5.18 1.18
C GLY A 202 6.96 -5.84 2.33
N LEU A 203 6.23 -6.45 3.27
CA LEU A 203 6.77 -7.22 4.39
C LEU A 203 6.73 -8.74 4.16
N GLY A 204 6.34 -9.19 2.96
CA GLY A 204 6.25 -10.61 2.61
C GLY A 204 4.96 -11.32 3.03
N SER A 205 4.02 -10.68 3.72
CA SER A 205 2.81 -11.34 4.25
C SER A 205 2.00 -12.11 3.20
N GLN A 206 1.80 -11.54 2.01
CA GLN A 206 1.13 -12.22 0.90
C GLN A 206 1.81 -13.55 0.54
N TRP A 207 3.15 -13.56 0.51
CA TRP A 207 3.96 -14.71 0.13
C TRP A 207 4.01 -15.77 1.23
N SER A 208 3.92 -15.39 2.50
CA SER A 208 3.68 -16.33 3.60
C SER A 208 2.35 -17.06 3.40
N SER A 209 1.26 -16.32 3.18
CA SER A 209 -0.06 -16.93 2.95
C SER A 209 -0.09 -17.81 1.68
N PHE A 210 0.58 -17.39 0.60
CA PHE A 210 0.69 -18.20 -0.62
C PHE A 210 1.46 -19.51 -0.38
N ALA A 211 2.58 -19.44 0.34
CA ALA A 211 3.40 -20.59 0.68
C ALA A 211 2.62 -21.59 1.55
N GLU A 212 1.92 -21.10 2.57
CA GLU A 212 1.07 -21.92 3.42
C GLU A 212 -0.03 -22.63 2.61
N GLU A 213 -0.76 -21.89 1.77
CA GLU A 213 -1.82 -22.48 0.95
C GLU A 213 -1.27 -23.51 -0.04
N LEU A 214 -0.11 -23.26 -0.64
CA LEU A 214 0.58 -24.22 -1.50
C LEU A 214 0.95 -25.50 -0.74
N ALA A 215 1.45 -25.38 0.50
CA ALA A 215 1.78 -26.51 1.35
C ALA A 215 0.53 -27.31 1.77
N VAL A 216 -0.56 -26.63 2.14
CA VAL A 216 -1.85 -27.24 2.50
C VAL A 216 -2.42 -28.01 1.30
N ARG A 217 -2.50 -27.38 0.12
CA ARG A 217 -3.03 -28.03 -1.09
C ARG A 217 -2.21 -29.27 -1.46
N SER A 218 -0.88 -29.17 -1.41
CA SER A 218 0.02 -30.29 -1.71
C SER A 218 -0.15 -31.47 -0.76
N ARG A 219 -0.34 -31.19 0.55
CA ARG A 219 -0.65 -32.22 1.55
C ARG A 219 -1.99 -32.89 1.27
N SER A 220 -3.04 -32.10 1.01
CA SER A 220 -4.38 -32.61 0.72
C SER A 220 -4.44 -33.46 -0.55
N SER A 221 -3.71 -33.08 -1.60
CA SER A 221 -3.63 -33.84 -2.85
C SER A 221 -2.64 -35.00 -2.81
N HIS A 222 -1.93 -35.22 -1.69
CA HIS A 222 -0.89 -36.24 -1.54
C HIS A 222 0.22 -36.13 -2.62
N THR A 223 0.55 -34.90 -3.04
CA THR A 223 1.59 -34.62 -4.03
C THR A 223 2.75 -33.88 -3.39
N SER A 224 3.97 -34.08 -3.90
CA SER A 224 5.11 -33.27 -3.47
C SER A 224 4.91 -31.80 -3.88
N PRO A 225 5.14 -30.83 -2.97
CA PRO A 225 5.01 -29.43 -3.32
C PRO A 225 6.02 -29.04 -4.41
N PRO A 226 5.64 -28.18 -5.37
CA PRO A 226 6.58 -27.67 -6.35
C PRO A 226 7.63 -26.79 -5.66
N SER A 227 8.81 -26.62 -6.29
CA SER A 227 9.72 -25.57 -5.86
C SER A 227 9.15 -24.22 -6.20
N LEU A 228 9.33 -23.25 -5.31
CA LEU A 228 8.85 -21.90 -5.47
C LEU A 228 10.04 -20.94 -5.45
N ARG A 229 10.22 -20.17 -6.52
CA ARG A 229 11.12 -19.02 -6.59
C ARG A 229 10.28 -17.76 -6.58
N LEU A 230 10.61 -16.85 -5.67
CA LEU A 230 10.09 -15.48 -5.64
C LEU A 230 11.22 -14.54 -6.04
N THR A 231 11.07 -13.81 -7.13
CA THR A 231 11.99 -12.72 -7.49
C THR A 231 11.31 -11.39 -7.21
N ALA A 232 11.77 -10.66 -6.21
CA ALA A 232 11.22 -9.36 -5.85
C ALA A 232 12.04 -8.21 -6.45
N ILE A 233 11.37 -7.30 -7.15
CA ILE A 233 11.95 -6.07 -7.68
C ILE A 233 11.80 -4.98 -6.62
N VAL A 234 12.92 -4.47 -6.11
CA VAL A 234 12.93 -3.60 -4.92
C VAL A 234 13.78 -2.34 -5.13
N PRO A 235 13.46 -1.24 -4.42
CA PRO A 235 14.38 -0.10 -4.27
C PRO A 235 15.76 -0.53 -3.74
N ASP A 236 16.79 0.29 -4.00
CA ASP A 236 18.17 -0.01 -3.58
C ASP A 236 18.37 0.09 -2.06
N ASP A 237 17.67 1.04 -1.42
CA ASP A 237 18.04 1.59 -0.12
C ASP A 237 17.21 1.11 1.08
N SER A 238 16.85 -0.18 1.17
CA SER A 238 16.31 -0.69 2.44
C SER A 238 16.81 -2.09 2.82
N CYS A 239 17.18 -2.23 4.09
CA CYS A 239 17.51 -3.51 4.70
C CYS A 239 16.25 -4.37 4.95
N ASP A 240 15.08 -3.74 5.03
CA ASP A 240 13.80 -4.38 5.31
C ASP A 240 13.47 -5.50 4.33
N PHE A 241 13.77 -5.32 3.04
CA PHE A 241 13.52 -6.37 2.04
C PHE A 241 14.40 -7.60 2.23
N SER A 242 15.62 -7.42 2.77
CA SER A 242 16.51 -8.54 3.06
C SER A 242 15.99 -9.33 4.26
N LEU A 243 15.54 -8.63 5.31
CA LEU A 243 14.89 -9.24 6.47
C LEU A 243 13.59 -9.96 6.07
N ALA A 244 12.74 -9.34 5.25
CA ALA A 244 11.51 -9.97 4.75
C ALA A 244 11.83 -11.24 3.95
N ALA A 245 12.86 -11.21 3.10
CA ALA A 245 13.30 -12.37 2.35
C ALA A 245 13.80 -13.50 3.26
N ASP A 246 14.57 -13.19 4.31
CA ASP A 246 15.04 -14.18 5.28
C ASP A 246 13.88 -14.80 6.08
N ASN A 247 12.97 -13.97 6.58
CA ASN A 247 11.76 -14.42 7.28
C ASN A 247 10.92 -15.36 6.40
N LEU A 248 10.73 -15.02 5.13
CA LEU A 248 10.00 -15.87 4.19
C LEU A 248 10.71 -17.20 3.91
N ARG A 249 12.04 -17.20 3.79
CA ARG A 249 12.84 -18.44 3.64
C ARG A 249 12.69 -19.36 4.84
N ASP A 250 12.71 -18.80 6.04
CA ASP A 250 12.59 -19.56 7.28
C ASP A 250 11.16 -20.09 7.47
N PHE A 251 10.15 -19.28 7.19
CA PHE A 251 8.75 -19.68 7.20
C PHE A 251 8.48 -20.83 6.22
N ALA A 252 8.91 -20.70 4.96
CA ALA A 252 8.72 -21.74 3.96
C ALA A 252 9.48 -23.04 4.30
N ARG A 253 10.65 -22.93 4.95
CA ARG A 253 11.40 -24.10 5.45
C ARG A 253 10.63 -24.83 6.53
N ALA A 254 9.97 -24.11 7.44
CA ALA A 254 9.11 -24.72 8.46
C ALA A 254 7.91 -25.46 7.86
N LEU A 255 7.39 -24.99 6.72
CA LEU A 255 6.35 -25.65 5.94
C LEU A 255 6.84 -26.84 5.08
N GLY A 256 8.16 -27.09 5.03
CA GLY A 256 8.75 -28.16 4.22
C GLY A 256 8.80 -27.85 2.72
N LEU A 257 8.76 -26.57 2.33
CA LEU A 257 8.80 -26.14 0.94
C LEU A 257 10.24 -25.91 0.44
N ARG A 258 10.47 -26.19 -0.85
CA ARG A 258 11.70 -25.78 -1.56
C ARG A 258 11.51 -24.35 -2.06
N PHE A 259 11.87 -23.37 -1.23
CA PHE A 259 11.62 -21.96 -1.49
C PHE A 259 12.90 -21.14 -1.59
N SER A 260 12.96 -20.25 -2.59
CA SER A 260 14.05 -19.30 -2.80
C SER A 260 13.50 -17.90 -3.05
N VAL A 261 14.18 -16.89 -2.50
CA VAL A 261 13.84 -15.47 -2.70
C VAL A 261 15.05 -14.78 -3.31
N ASP A 262 14.87 -14.15 -4.46
CA ASP A 262 15.88 -13.37 -5.16
C ASP A 262 15.47 -11.89 -5.14
N LEU A 263 16.38 -11.00 -4.71
CA LEU A 263 16.14 -9.56 -4.69
C LEU A 263 16.85 -8.91 -5.88
N VAL A 264 16.10 -8.25 -6.75
CA VAL A 264 16.64 -7.45 -7.87
C VAL A 264 16.45 -5.98 -7.53
N ARG A 265 17.56 -5.29 -7.27
CA ARG A 265 17.58 -3.88 -6.89
C ARG A 265 17.51 -2.99 -8.13
N VAL A 266 16.56 -2.05 -8.14
CA VAL A 266 16.34 -1.14 -9.28
C VAL A 266 17.44 -0.08 -9.36
N ALA A 267 17.87 0.48 -8.23
CA ALA A 267 18.90 1.53 -8.15
C ALA A 267 18.72 2.60 -9.24
N ALA A 268 19.81 3.21 -9.72
CA ALA A 268 19.78 4.11 -10.88
C ALA A 268 19.56 3.40 -12.23
N LEU A 269 19.40 2.07 -12.25
CA LEU A 269 19.28 1.28 -13.49
C LEU A 269 17.88 1.35 -14.11
N GLY A 270 16.85 1.69 -13.34
CA GLY A 270 15.47 1.73 -13.83
C GLY A 270 15.07 0.39 -14.46
N THR A 271 14.51 0.42 -15.67
CA THR A 271 14.10 -0.80 -16.41
C THR A 271 15.26 -1.74 -16.76
N LEU A 272 16.53 -1.27 -16.78
CA LEU A 272 17.68 -2.15 -17.01
C LEU A 272 17.90 -3.16 -15.88
N ALA A 273 17.44 -2.84 -14.66
CA ALA A 273 17.53 -3.74 -13.51
C ALA A 273 16.80 -5.08 -13.75
N LEU A 274 15.75 -5.08 -14.59
CA LEU A 274 14.98 -6.29 -14.93
C LEU A 274 15.84 -7.38 -15.59
N SER A 275 16.99 -7.03 -16.17
CA SER A 275 17.98 -8.00 -16.68
C SER A 275 18.62 -8.88 -15.59
N GLY A 276 18.47 -8.48 -14.31
CA GLY A 276 18.88 -9.26 -13.14
C GLY A 276 17.97 -10.45 -12.85
N VAL A 277 16.74 -10.48 -13.36
CA VAL A 277 15.81 -11.59 -13.16
C VAL A 277 16.33 -12.82 -13.91
N ARG A 278 16.44 -13.95 -13.19
CA ARG A 278 16.98 -15.21 -13.73
C ARG A 278 15.85 -16.21 -13.96
N PHE A 279 15.79 -16.73 -15.18
CA PHE A 279 14.82 -17.75 -15.57
C PHE A 279 15.45 -19.14 -15.64
N SER A 280 14.70 -20.15 -15.21
CA SER A 280 15.07 -21.56 -15.33
C SER A 280 14.20 -22.27 -16.37
N PRO A 281 14.76 -23.18 -17.20
CA PRO A 281 13.96 -23.95 -18.14
C PRO A 281 12.87 -24.75 -17.42
N GLY A 282 11.63 -24.64 -17.90
CA GLY A 282 10.50 -25.43 -17.42
C GLY A 282 9.80 -24.91 -16.15
N GLU A 283 10.19 -23.75 -15.62
CA GLU A 283 9.43 -23.12 -14.54
C GLU A 283 8.16 -22.45 -15.07
N ALA A 284 7.07 -22.54 -14.30
CA ALA A 284 5.84 -21.80 -14.58
C ALA A 284 5.97 -20.38 -14.01
N VAL A 285 6.03 -19.38 -14.89
CA VAL A 285 6.24 -17.98 -14.51
C VAL A 285 4.91 -17.28 -14.28
N ALA A 286 4.81 -16.45 -13.25
CA ALA A 286 3.75 -15.45 -13.08
C ALA A 286 4.33 -14.11 -12.62
N ALA A 287 3.61 -13.02 -12.83
CA ALA A 287 4.01 -11.69 -12.38
C ALA A 287 2.90 -11.01 -11.57
N VAL A 288 3.27 -10.30 -10.50
CA VAL A 288 2.34 -9.51 -9.66
C VAL A 288 2.81 -8.06 -9.63
N LEU A 289 1.94 -7.15 -10.06
CA LEU A 289 2.24 -5.73 -10.24
C LEU A 289 1.29 -4.85 -9.44
N THR A 290 1.81 -3.74 -8.95
CA THR A 290 1.05 -2.60 -8.42
C THR A 290 1.47 -1.32 -9.15
N PRO A 291 0.67 -0.25 -9.16
CA PRO A 291 1.04 1.04 -9.76
C PRO A 291 2.43 1.58 -9.32
N ALA A 292 2.86 1.26 -8.10
CA ALA A 292 4.13 1.73 -7.53
C ALA A 292 5.35 1.36 -8.40
N ILE A 293 5.29 0.26 -9.16
CA ILE A 293 6.42 -0.15 -10.00
C ILE A 293 6.73 0.84 -11.12
N PHE A 294 5.72 1.51 -11.66
CA PHE A 294 5.92 2.47 -12.75
C PHE A 294 6.67 3.71 -12.28
N GLN A 295 6.44 4.13 -11.02
CA GLN A 295 7.20 5.20 -10.39
C GLN A 295 8.64 4.73 -10.08
N LEU A 296 8.79 3.53 -9.54
CA LEU A 296 10.10 2.96 -9.20
C LEU A 296 11.01 2.83 -10.43
N LEU A 297 10.48 2.33 -11.55
CA LEU A 297 11.24 2.17 -12.80
C LEU A 297 11.34 3.46 -13.62
N GLY A 298 10.38 4.37 -13.47
CA GLY A 298 10.20 5.56 -14.30
C GLY A 298 11.01 6.79 -13.89
N SER A 299 11.77 6.71 -12.79
CA SER A 299 12.56 7.82 -12.23
C SER A 299 13.51 8.51 -13.23
N ASN A 300 13.90 7.84 -14.33
CA ASN A 300 14.90 8.33 -15.29
C ASN A 300 14.40 8.40 -16.76
N GLY A 301 13.12 8.14 -17.05
CA GLY A 301 12.64 8.00 -18.44
C GLY A 301 11.18 8.40 -18.66
N PRO A 302 10.76 8.62 -19.92
CA PRO A 302 9.38 8.97 -20.22
C PRO A 302 8.42 7.83 -19.80
N PRO A 303 7.27 8.13 -19.18
CA PRO A 303 6.36 7.12 -18.61
C PRO A 303 5.98 6.01 -19.59
N ASP A 304 5.65 6.38 -20.83
CA ASP A 304 5.24 5.44 -21.88
C ASP A 304 6.36 4.47 -22.28
N ALA A 305 7.62 4.89 -22.24
CA ALA A 305 8.73 4.01 -22.55
C ALA A 305 9.00 3.03 -21.40
N THR A 306 8.85 3.50 -20.15
CA THR A 306 8.99 2.67 -18.96
C THR A 306 7.94 1.56 -18.92
N SER A 307 6.66 1.92 -19.13
CA SER A 307 5.56 0.95 -19.16
C SER A 307 5.71 -0.04 -20.30
N ALA A 308 6.04 0.42 -21.51
CA ALA A 308 6.27 -0.46 -22.66
C ALA A 308 7.45 -1.42 -22.43
N ALA A 309 8.55 -0.96 -21.82
CA ALA A 309 9.70 -1.80 -21.52
C ALA A 309 9.38 -2.86 -20.45
N LEU A 310 8.67 -2.50 -19.39
CA LEU A 310 8.21 -3.42 -18.35
C LEU A 310 7.29 -4.50 -18.92
N LEU A 311 6.26 -4.09 -19.66
CA LEU A 311 5.30 -5.02 -20.27
C LEU A 311 5.97 -5.94 -21.29
N ARG A 312 6.92 -5.43 -22.07
CA ARG A 312 7.73 -6.25 -22.99
C ARG A 312 8.60 -7.26 -22.25
N PHE A 313 9.19 -6.87 -21.11
CA PHE A 313 9.97 -7.78 -20.26
C PHE A 313 9.09 -8.92 -19.72
N ILE A 314 7.94 -8.58 -19.13
CA ILE A 314 7.00 -9.57 -18.59
C ILE A 314 6.50 -10.50 -19.69
N ARG A 315 6.09 -9.95 -20.83
CA ARG A 315 5.65 -10.78 -21.96
C ARG A 315 6.77 -11.68 -22.48
N GLY A 316 8.01 -11.21 -22.45
CA GLY A 316 9.20 -11.99 -22.83
C GLY A 316 9.45 -13.22 -21.94
N SER A 317 8.92 -13.26 -20.72
CA SER A 317 9.01 -14.42 -19.85
C SER A 317 7.89 -15.46 -20.07
N SER A 318 6.97 -15.20 -21.01
CA SER A 318 5.81 -16.06 -21.31
C SER A 318 5.04 -16.50 -20.05
N PRO A 319 4.60 -15.56 -19.20
CA PRO A 319 3.94 -15.87 -17.93
C PRO A 319 2.60 -16.56 -18.16
N ARG A 320 2.24 -17.45 -17.25
CA ARG A 320 0.91 -18.08 -17.20
C ARG A 320 -0.17 -17.14 -16.69
N ALA A 321 0.22 -16.20 -15.83
CA ALA A 321 -0.66 -15.17 -15.31
C ALA A 321 0.14 -13.91 -14.99
N VAL A 322 -0.49 -12.78 -15.24
CA VAL A 322 -0.05 -11.48 -14.75
C VAL A 322 -1.20 -10.92 -13.93
N VAL A 323 -0.96 -10.64 -12.65
CA VAL A 323 -1.95 -10.04 -11.76
C VAL A 323 -1.57 -8.60 -11.54
N PHE A 324 -2.53 -7.70 -11.70
CA PHE A 324 -2.36 -6.27 -11.42
C PHE A 324 -3.32 -5.84 -10.32
N VAL A 325 -2.76 -5.35 -9.23
CA VAL A 325 -3.50 -4.87 -8.04
C VAL A 325 -3.42 -3.35 -8.02
N ASP A 326 -4.53 -2.70 -8.38
CA ASP A 326 -4.69 -1.26 -8.40
C ASP A 326 -5.16 -0.76 -7.03
N THR A 327 -4.25 -0.18 -6.26
CA THR A 327 -4.50 0.39 -4.93
C THR A 327 -4.48 1.92 -4.91
N GLU A 328 -4.42 2.55 -6.07
CA GLU A 328 -4.37 4.01 -6.20
C GLU A 328 -5.75 4.57 -6.55
N PRO A 329 -6.02 5.87 -6.31
CA PRO A 329 -7.26 6.53 -6.72
C PRO A 329 -7.47 6.39 -8.23
N CYS A 330 -8.20 5.34 -8.57
CA CYS A 330 -8.81 4.97 -9.83
C CYS A 330 -8.45 5.85 -11.05
N CYS A 331 -7.58 5.31 -11.91
CA CYS A 331 -7.54 5.63 -13.35
C CYS A 331 -8.58 4.80 -14.15
N SER A 332 -9.48 4.10 -13.45
CA SER A 332 -10.37 3.07 -13.97
C SER A 332 -11.76 3.65 -14.28
N SER A 333 -11.80 4.61 -15.21
CA SER A 333 -12.97 4.76 -16.07
C SER A 333 -12.52 5.31 -17.41
N PRO A 334 -12.50 4.48 -18.48
CA PRO A 334 -12.46 4.99 -19.82
C PRO A 334 -13.85 5.55 -20.11
N SER A 335 -14.09 6.82 -19.77
CA SER A 335 -15.01 7.53 -20.64
C SER A 335 -14.26 7.71 -21.96
N PRO A 336 -14.78 7.24 -23.10
CA PRO A 336 -14.14 7.41 -24.42
C PRO A 336 -14.03 8.88 -24.88
N SER A 337 -14.24 9.82 -23.96
CA SER A 337 -14.20 11.28 -24.10
C SER A 337 -13.38 11.99 -23.01
N SER A 338 -12.78 11.29 -22.04
CA SER A 338 -12.04 11.98 -20.97
C SER A 338 -10.66 12.42 -21.48
N SER A 339 -10.48 13.73 -21.58
CA SER A 339 -9.18 14.40 -21.64
C SER A 339 -8.20 13.82 -20.61
N PRO A 340 -6.87 13.91 -20.82
CA PRO A 340 -5.91 13.58 -19.77
C PRO A 340 -6.31 14.27 -18.46
N SER A 341 -6.33 13.53 -17.35
CA SER A 341 -6.66 14.10 -16.05
C SER A 341 -5.69 15.22 -15.74
N SER A 342 -6.21 16.42 -15.45
CA SER A 342 -5.38 17.52 -14.97
C SER A 342 -4.81 17.18 -13.59
N PHE A 343 -3.79 17.92 -13.15
CA PHE A 343 -3.25 17.75 -11.80
C PHE A 343 -4.37 17.90 -10.77
N GLU A 344 -5.20 18.94 -10.91
CA GLU A 344 -6.35 19.21 -10.03
C GLU A 344 -7.33 18.02 -9.96
N GLN A 345 -7.66 17.40 -11.10
CA GLN A 345 -8.61 16.27 -11.12
C GLN A 345 -8.03 15.04 -10.41
N GLY A 346 -6.77 14.71 -10.66
CA GLY A 346 -6.08 13.64 -9.94
C GLY A 346 -5.99 13.92 -8.45
N PHE A 347 -5.69 15.17 -8.09
CA PHE A 347 -5.59 15.63 -6.71
C PHE A 347 -6.93 15.53 -5.97
N ALA A 348 -8.02 15.99 -6.58
CA ALA A 348 -9.38 15.89 -6.04
C ALA A 348 -9.81 14.42 -5.86
N SER A 349 -9.57 13.59 -6.89
CA SER A 349 -9.91 12.16 -6.86
C SER A 349 -9.14 11.42 -5.76
N GLY A 350 -7.88 11.81 -5.54
CA GLY A 350 -7.06 11.32 -4.43
C GLY A 350 -7.64 11.68 -3.07
N ILE A 351 -8.01 12.95 -2.85
CA ILE A 351 -8.64 13.38 -1.58
C ILE A 351 -9.88 12.53 -1.27
N GLU A 352 -10.75 12.33 -2.26
CA GLU A 352 -11.96 11.53 -2.09
C GLU A 352 -11.66 10.07 -1.78
N PHE A 353 -10.72 9.46 -2.49
CA PHE A 353 -10.30 8.07 -2.27
C PHE A 353 -9.76 7.86 -0.86
N TYR A 354 -8.79 8.68 -0.44
CA TYR A 354 -8.21 8.55 0.90
C TYR A 354 -9.19 8.97 1.98
N SER A 355 -10.13 9.87 1.71
CA SER A 355 -11.25 10.15 2.62
C SER A 355 -12.11 8.92 2.83
N ALA A 356 -12.46 8.16 1.78
CA ALA A 356 -13.26 6.94 1.91
C ALA A 356 -12.48 5.83 2.65
N LEU A 357 -11.18 5.69 2.37
CA LEU A 357 -10.33 4.74 3.08
C LEU A 357 -10.26 5.07 4.58
N LEU A 358 -10.01 6.33 4.93
CA LEU A 358 -9.95 6.79 6.33
C LEU A 358 -11.29 6.67 7.05
N ASP A 359 -12.39 6.95 6.37
CA ASP A 359 -13.75 6.79 6.90
C ASP A 359 -14.06 5.31 7.23
N SER A 360 -13.60 4.38 6.38
CA SER A 360 -13.72 2.94 6.63
C SER A 360 -12.92 2.50 7.86
N LEU A 361 -11.74 3.09 8.08
CA LEU A 361 -10.90 2.79 9.24
C LEU A 361 -11.48 3.36 10.53
N ASP A 362 -11.99 4.60 10.50
CA ASP A 362 -12.66 5.22 11.65
C ASP A 362 -13.88 4.42 12.08
N SER A 363 -14.67 3.95 11.11
CA SER A 363 -15.84 3.11 11.34
C SER A 363 -15.46 1.78 12.00
N ALA A 364 -14.44 1.10 11.48
CA ALA A 364 -13.92 -0.15 12.03
C ALA A 364 -13.31 0.01 13.43
N ALA A 365 -12.52 1.05 13.66
CA ALA A 365 -11.91 1.36 14.95
C ALA A 365 -12.99 1.62 16.02
N SER A 366 -14.02 2.39 15.65
CA SER A 366 -15.17 2.66 16.51
C SER A 366 -15.94 1.39 16.90
N ALA A 367 -16.12 0.46 15.95
CA ALA A 367 -16.84 -0.79 16.19
C ALA A 367 -16.06 -1.81 17.04
N THR A 368 -14.74 -1.88 16.85
CA THR A 368 -13.86 -2.86 17.54
C THR A 368 -13.36 -2.39 18.90
N GLY A 369 -13.48 -1.09 19.20
CA GLY A 369 -12.88 -0.49 20.40
C GLY A 369 -11.35 -0.40 20.34
N LEU A 370 -10.74 -0.74 19.19
CA LEU A 370 -9.34 -0.45 18.90
C LEU A 370 -9.23 1.06 18.68
N GLY A 371 -8.77 1.78 19.70
CA GLY A 371 -8.84 3.25 19.74
C GLY A 371 -8.06 3.96 18.62
N ASP A 372 -8.25 5.29 18.55
CA ASP A 372 -7.68 6.24 17.57
C ASP A 372 -6.17 6.09 17.29
N ASP A 373 -5.42 5.51 18.23
CA ASP A 373 -3.99 5.23 18.08
C ASP A 373 -3.69 4.23 16.94
N SER A 374 -4.56 3.26 16.69
CA SER A 374 -4.39 2.31 15.57
C SER A 374 -4.57 3.00 14.22
N VAL A 375 -5.60 3.83 14.08
CA VAL A 375 -5.87 4.59 12.84
C VAL A 375 -4.76 5.61 12.59
N SER A 376 -4.35 6.36 13.62
CA SER A 376 -3.25 7.32 13.56
C SER A 376 -1.92 6.67 13.12
N ARG A 377 -1.66 5.44 13.58
CA ARG A 377 -0.49 4.65 13.16
C ARG A 377 -0.58 4.25 11.69
N ILE A 378 -1.72 3.73 11.24
CA ILE A 378 -1.96 3.37 9.83
C ILE A 378 -1.78 4.62 8.95
N GLU A 379 -2.37 5.74 9.34
CA GLU A 379 -2.26 7.03 8.66
C GLU A 379 -0.80 7.43 8.47
N ARG A 380 -0.05 7.45 9.57
CA ARG A 380 1.31 7.97 9.58
C ARG A 380 2.26 7.11 8.74
N PHE A 381 2.19 5.79 8.87
CA PHE A 381 3.22 4.90 8.33
C PHE A 381 2.83 4.25 7.00
N LEU A 382 1.54 4.18 6.64
CA LEU A 382 1.07 3.54 5.41
C LEU A 382 0.38 4.52 4.46
N ILE A 383 -0.53 5.36 4.96
CA ILE A 383 -1.35 6.21 4.10
C ILE A 383 -0.58 7.45 3.65
N ARG A 384 0.12 8.17 4.55
CA ARG A 384 0.87 9.39 4.19
C ARG A 384 1.94 9.15 3.11
N PRO A 385 2.77 8.09 3.16
CA PRO A 385 3.71 7.79 2.08
C PRO A 385 2.99 7.56 0.73
N ARG A 386 1.86 6.86 0.74
CA ARG A 386 1.05 6.63 -0.47
C ARG A 386 0.40 7.92 -1.00
N ILE A 387 -0.09 8.81 -0.13
CA ILE A 387 -0.57 10.14 -0.53
C ILE A 387 0.56 10.95 -1.17
N THR A 388 1.76 10.93 -0.58
CA THR A 388 2.92 11.65 -1.12
C THR A 388 3.27 11.17 -2.52
N SER A 389 3.31 9.84 -2.73
CA SER A 389 3.49 9.21 -4.03
C SER A 389 2.37 9.59 -5.01
N THR A 390 1.11 9.54 -4.58
CA THR A 390 -0.06 9.94 -5.38
C THR A 390 0.03 11.39 -5.84
N VAL A 391 0.38 12.33 -4.95
CA VAL A 391 0.55 13.75 -5.28
C VAL A 391 1.71 13.96 -6.25
N GLY A 392 2.81 13.24 -6.09
CA GLY A 392 3.93 13.27 -7.03
C GLY A 392 3.59 12.72 -8.41
N ALA A 393 2.62 11.80 -8.50
CA ALA A 393 2.12 11.24 -9.75
C ALA A 393 0.96 12.06 -10.36
N CYS A 394 0.36 12.99 -9.63
CA CYS A 394 -0.71 13.84 -10.16
C CYS A 394 -0.21 14.61 -11.39
N GLY A 395 -1.05 14.67 -12.43
CA GLY A 395 -0.70 15.32 -13.71
C GLY A 395 0.24 14.51 -14.60
N THR A 396 0.74 13.34 -14.16
CA THR A 396 1.38 12.40 -15.09
C THR A 396 0.28 11.75 -15.95
N ARG A 397 0.47 11.80 -17.28
CA ARG A 397 -0.45 11.11 -18.19
C ARG A 397 -0.26 9.62 -18.01
N SER A 398 -1.24 8.96 -17.41
CA SER A 398 -1.30 7.49 -17.37
C SER A 398 -2.49 7.03 -18.18
N THR A 399 -2.23 6.22 -19.20
CA THR A 399 -3.26 5.45 -19.89
C THR A 399 -3.93 4.53 -18.86
N PRO A 400 -5.27 4.39 -18.86
CA PRO A 400 -5.94 3.43 -18.00
C PRO A 400 -5.26 2.05 -18.06
N TRP A 401 -5.04 1.42 -16.92
CA TRP A 401 -4.22 0.21 -16.82
C TRP A 401 -4.68 -0.89 -17.79
N ALA A 402 -6.00 -1.07 -17.93
CA ALA A 402 -6.56 -2.05 -18.86
C ALA A 402 -6.15 -1.81 -20.33
N GLU A 403 -6.17 -0.56 -20.77
CA GLU A 403 -5.72 -0.18 -22.12
C GLU A 403 -4.19 -0.31 -22.25
N MET A 404 -3.45 -0.01 -21.19
CA MET A 404 -1.99 -0.19 -21.13
C MET A 404 -1.61 -1.67 -21.30
N PHE A 405 -2.23 -2.58 -20.55
CA PHE A 405 -2.01 -4.02 -20.68
C PHE A 405 -2.42 -4.54 -22.05
N THR A 406 -3.59 -4.13 -22.56
CA THR A 406 -4.06 -4.50 -23.91
C THR A 406 -3.07 -4.05 -24.99
N SER A 407 -2.56 -2.83 -24.89
CA SER A 407 -1.54 -2.27 -25.79
C SER A 407 -0.19 -3.00 -25.69
N GLY A 408 0.14 -3.54 -24.50
CA GLY A 408 1.28 -4.43 -24.28
C GLY A 408 1.12 -5.82 -24.90
N GLY A 409 -0.06 -6.14 -25.44
CA GLY A 409 -0.40 -7.43 -26.02
C GLY A 409 -0.86 -8.46 -25.00
N PHE A 410 -1.38 -8.02 -23.86
CA PHE A 410 -2.05 -8.89 -22.90
C PHE A 410 -3.56 -8.93 -23.18
N SER A 411 -4.21 -10.01 -22.76
CA SER A 411 -5.67 -10.15 -22.77
C SER A 411 -6.17 -10.38 -21.35
N PRO A 412 -7.33 -9.83 -20.97
CA PRO A 412 -7.89 -10.03 -19.65
C PRO A 412 -8.26 -11.51 -19.44
N ALA A 413 -8.04 -11.99 -18.23
CA ALA A 413 -8.36 -13.35 -17.82
C ALA A 413 -9.60 -13.35 -16.91
N PRO A 414 -10.61 -14.20 -17.19
CA PRO A 414 -11.80 -14.26 -16.35
C PRO A 414 -11.48 -14.86 -14.98
N PHE A 415 -12.18 -14.39 -13.95
CA PHE A 415 -12.11 -14.99 -12.61
C PHE A 415 -12.93 -16.27 -12.55
N SER A 416 -12.46 -17.24 -11.75
CA SER A 416 -13.26 -18.40 -11.39
C SER A 416 -14.37 -17.99 -10.41
N GLY A 417 -15.51 -18.68 -10.43
CA GLY A 417 -16.55 -18.47 -9.42
C GLY A 417 -16.07 -18.73 -7.99
N PHE A 418 -15.01 -19.53 -7.82
CA PHE A 418 -14.35 -19.72 -6.53
C PHE A 418 -13.60 -18.46 -6.07
N THR A 419 -12.86 -17.81 -6.98
CA THR A 419 -12.16 -16.55 -6.71
C THR A 419 -13.15 -15.46 -6.29
N GLU A 420 -14.26 -15.33 -7.04
CA GLU A 420 -15.32 -14.36 -6.72
C GLU A 420 -15.96 -14.65 -5.36
N SER A 421 -16.33 -15.92 -5.12
CA SER A 421 -16.94 -16.33 -3.85
C SER A 421 -16.01 -16.15 -2.66
N GLN A 422 -14.70 -16.41 -2.80
CA GLN A 422 -13.71 -16.21 -1.75
C GLN A 422 -13.59 -14.72 -1.39
N ALA A 423 -13.55 -13.84 -2.39
CA ALA A 423 -13.49 -12.41 -2.19
C ALA A 423 -14.75 -11.86 -1.49
N GLU A 424 -15.94 -12.36 -1.84
CA GLU A 424 -17.17 -12.03 -1.11
C GLU A 424 -17.17 -12.57 0.33
N TRP A 425 -16.67 -13.80 0.53
CA TRP A 425 -16.66 -14.44 1.85
C TRP A 425 -15.74 -13.71 2.82
N LEU A 426 -14.64 -13.14 2.34
CA LEU A 426 -13.73 -12.30 3.13
C LEU A 426 -14.47 -11.17 3.84
N LEU A 427 -15.49 -10.57 3.21
CA LEU A 427 -16.25 -9.46 3.80
C LEU A 427 -17.02 -9.84 5.06
N ARG A 428 -17.34 -11.13 5.26
CA ARG A 428 -17.99 -11.61 6.49
C ARG A 428 -17.10 -11.47 7.72
N ARG A 429 -15.80 -11.25 7.53
CA ARG A 429 -14.81 -11.02 8.58
C ARG A 429 -14.55 -9.53 8.81
N ALA A 430 -15.10 -8.65 7.97
CA ALA A 430 -14.92 -7.22 8.16
C ALA A 430 -15.60 -6.79 9.48
N PRO A 431 -14.96 -5.90 10.25
CA PRO A 431 -15.51 -5.46 11.54
C PRO A 431 -16.79 -4.63 11.40
N VAL A 432 -17.05 -4.09 10.21
CA VAL A 432 -18.19 -3.22 9.91
C VAL A 432 -18.81 -3.56 8.56
N ASP A 433 -20.11 -3.32 8.45
CA ASP A 433 -20.84 -3.29 7.19
C ASP A 433 -20.44 -2.05 6.37
N GLY A 434 -20.56 -2.12 5.04
CA GLY A 434 -20.27 -1.01 4.12
C GLY A 434 -19.27 -1.35 3.02
N PHE A 435 -18.54 -2.45 3.19
CA PHE A 435 -17.71 -3.03 2.14
C PHE A 435 -18.53 -3.84 1.14
N HIS A 436 -18.17 -3.78 -0.15
CA HIS A 436 -18.78 -4.57 -1.21
C HIS A 436 -17.71 -5.00 -2.23
N VAL A 437 -17.71 -6.29 -2.59
CA VAL A 437 -16.96 -6.85 -3.71
C VAL A 437 -17.84 -6.99 -4.94
N ALA A 438 -17.40 -6.48 -6.08
CA ALA A 438 -18.11 -6.64 -7.35
C ALA A 438 -17.12 -6.85 -8.51
N SER A 439 -17.55 -7.60 -9.53
CA SER A 439 -16.86 -7.65 -10.82
C SER A 439 -17.18 -6.36 -11.60
N LYS A 440 -16.16 -5.57 -11.93
CA LYS A 440 -16.27 -4.33 -12.71
C LYS A 440 -15.21 -4.31 -13.81
N GLY A 441 -15.66 -4.29 -15.07
CA GLY A 441 -14.76 -4.35 -16.22
C GLY A 441 -13.94 -5.65 -16.21
N GLU A 442 -12.62 -5.51 -16.21
CA GLU A 442 -11.66 -6.64 -16.25
C GLU A 442 -11.16 -7.07 -14.85
N GLY A 443 -11.76 -6.56 -13.77
CA GLY A 443 -11.25 -6.75 -12.41
C GLY A 443 -12.33 -7.01 -11.36
N LEU A 444 -11.92 -7.63 -10.26
CA LEU A 444 -12.68 -7.68 -9.01
C LEU A 444 -12.33 -6.45 -8.17
N VAL A 445 -13.37 -5.74 -7.72
CA VAL A 445 -13.22 -4.45 -7.04
C VAL A 445 -13.83 -4.53 -5.64
N LEU A 446 -13.04 -4.14 -4.64
CA LEU A 446 -13.51 -3.88 -3.29
C LEU A 446 -13.82 -2.39 -3.15
N SER A 447 -15.01 -2.09 -2.67
CA SER A 447 -15.51 -0.72 -2.48
C SER A 447 -16.00 -0.50 -1.05
N TRP A 448 -15.94 0.75 -0.58
CA TRP A 448 -16.50 1.22 0.68
C TRP A 448 -17.56 2.28 0.39
N HIS A 449 -18.81 2.02 0.79
CA HIS A 449 -19.97 2.89 0.50
C HIS A 449 -20.05 3.35 -0.97
N GLY A 450 -19.70 2.45 -1.90
CA GLY A 450 -19.72 2.69 -3.34
C GLY A 450 -18.47 3.36 -3.92
N LYS A 451 -17.51 3.80 -3.09
CA LYS A 451 -16.20 4.28 -3.56
C LYS A 451 -15.22 3.10 -3.66
N ASP A 452 -14.61 2.93 -4.83
CA ASP A 452 -13.66 1.85 -5.08
C ASP A 452 -12.34 2.10 -4.33
N LEU A 453 -11.89 1.09 -3.57
CA LEU A 453 -10.68 1.17 -2.73
C LEU A 453 -9.52 0.35 -3.28
N VAL A 454 -9.80 -0.79 -3.91
CA VAL A 454 -8.79 -1.62 -4.58
C VAL A 454 -9.45 -2.46 -5.67
N ALA A 455 -8.76 -2.59 -6.80
CA ALA A 455 -9.16 -3.47 -7.90
C ALA A 455 -8.06 -4.48 -8.21
N THR A 456 -8.40 -5.75 -8.35
CA THR A 456 -7.48 -6.81 -8.78
C THR A 456 -7.91 -7.30 -10.16
N SER A 457 -7.00 -7.28 -11.13
CA SER A 457 -7.22 -7.76 -12.50
C SER A 457 -6.21 -8.85 -12.86
N ALA A 458 -6.62 -9.79 -13.71
CA ALA A 458 -5.80 -10.90 -14.18
C ALA A 458 -5.62 -10.82 -15.70
N TRP A 459 -4.44 -11.17 -16.19
CA TRP A 459 -4.05 -11.01 -17.58
C TRP A 459 -3.22 -12.20 -18.09
N MET A 460 -3.34 -12.49 -19.39
CA MET A 460 -2.61 -13.55 -20.11
C MET A 460 -1.93 -12.98 -21.36
N CYS A 461 -0.81 -13.61 -21.79
CA CYS A 461 -0.03 -13.21 -22.96
C CYS A 461 -0.51 -13.79 -24.29
#